data_AF-A0A3B4WFT8-F1
#
_entry.id   AF-A0A3B4WFT8-F1
#
_cell.length_a   1.000
_cell.length_b   1.000
_cell.length_c   1.000
_cell.angle_alpha   90.00
_cell.angle_beta   90.00
_cell.angle_gamma   90.00
#
_symmetry.space_group_name_H-M   'P 1'
#
loop_
_entity.id
_entity.type
_entity.pdbx_description
1 polymer ?
#
loop_
_entity_poly.entity_id
_entity_poly.type
_entity_poly.pdbx_seq_one_letter_code
_entity_poly.pdbx_strand_id
1 'polypeptide(L)' 'MAPTLVEHVVADAGAFLKKAPLQEIGRNIYTLKEVVNEIRDKPTRRSLAFLPYQLHFKDPHPEHVRHGN' A
#
# COMPACT_ATOMS: atom_id res chain seq x y z
N MET A 1 11.02 7.87 -23.13
CA MET A 1 11.51 8.09 -21.75
C MET A 1 11.07 6.89 -20.94
N ALA A 2 11.96 6.23 -20.19
CA ALA A 2 11.54 5.22 -19.22
C ALA A 2 10.69 5.92 -18.15
N PRO A 3 9.56 5.33 -17.70
CA PRO A 3 8.81 5.91 -16.60
C PRO A 3 9.71 6.01 -15.38
N THR A 4 9.95 7.22 -14.89
CA THR A 4 10.70 7.43 -13.67
C THR A 4 9.79 7.00 -12.52
N LEU A 5 10.15 5.90 -11.86
CA LEU A 5 9.51 5.47 -10.61
C LEU A 5 9.43 6.66 -9.65
N VAL A 6 8.28 6.85 -9.01
CA VAL A 6 8.17 7.85 -7.94
C VAL A 6 8.92 7.34 -6.70
N GLU A 7 9.44 8.27 -5.90
CA GLU A 7 10.22 7.87 -4.72
C GLU A 7 9.34 7.19 -3.66
N HIS A 8 8.11 7.68 -3.44
CA HIS A 8 7.19 7.18 -2.42
C HIS A 8 5.79 6.97 -2.98
N VAL A 9 5.18 5.81 -2.67
CA VAL A 9 3.80 5.46 -3.00
C VAL A 9 3.07 5.06 -1.72
N VAL A 10 1.87 5.60 -1.52
CA VAL A 10 0.95 5.13 -0.48
C VAL A 10 -0.14 4.30 -1.15
N ALA A 11 -0.31 3.06 -0.70
CA ALA A 11 -1.25 2.09 -1.26
C ALA A 11 -2.47 1.90 -0.35
N ASP A 12 -3.66 1.98 -0.92
CA ASP A 12 -4.93 1.67 -0.27
C ASP A 12 -5.35 0.21 -0.51
N ALA A 13 -6.52 -0.18 0.00
CA ALA A 13 -7.06 -1.52 -0.24
C ALA A 13 -7.26 -1.82 -1.74
N GLY A 14 -7.66 -0.81 -2.52
CA GLY A 14 -7.90 -0.93 -3.95
C GLY A 14 -6.66 -1.38 -4.73
N ALA A 15 -5.47 -0.89 -4.35
CA ALA A 15 -4.21 -1.32 -4.95
C ALA A 15 -3.98 -2.83 -4.79
N PHE A 16 -4.28 -3.40 -3.61
CA PHE A 16 -4.12 -4.82 -3.35
C PHE A 16 -5.21 -5.66 -4.01
N LEU A 17 -6.47 -5.24 -3.90
CA LEU A 17 -7.62 -5.92 -4.51
C LEU A 17 -7.48 -6.04 -6.03
N LYS A 18 -6.91 -5.01 -6.68
CA LYS A 18 -6.66 -4.99 -8.13
C LYS A 18 -5.31 -5.56 -8.53
N LYS A 19 -4.49 -6.01 -7.59
CA LYS A 19 -3.11 -6.51 -7.83
C LYS A 19 -2.27 -5.52 -8.63
N ALA A 20 -2.32 -4.23 -8.27
CA ALA A 20 -1.54 -3.21 -8.95
C ALA A 20 -0.04 -3.52 -8.85
N PRO A 21 0.75 -3.36 -9.93
CA PRO A 21 2.19 -3.63 -9.92
C PRO A 21 2.95 -2.48 -9.23
N LEU A 22 2.80 -2.32 -7.92
CA LEU A 22 3.35 -1.17 -7.17
C LEU A 22 4.87 -1.01 -7.31
N GLN A 23 5.60 -2.10 -7.53
CA GLN A 23 7.04 -2.09 -7.81
C GLN A 23 7.42 -1.40 -9.13
N GLU A 24 6.48 -1.29 -10.06
CA GLU A 24 6.64 -0.56 -11.33
C GLU A 24 6.19 0.90 -11.22
N ILE A 25 5.66 1.30 -10.06
CA ILE A 25 5.15 2.66 -9.81
C ILE A 25 6.13 3.43 -8.93
N GLY A 26 6.61 2.83 -7.84
CA GLY A 26 7.51 3.53 -6.92
C GLY A 26 8.49 2.66 -6.15
N ARG A 27 9.51 3.33 -5.59
CA ARG A 27 10.63 2.68 -4.88
C ARG A 27 10.27 2.28 -3.45
N ASN A 28 9.58 3.16 -2.73
CA ASN A 28 9.16 2.92 -1.35
C ASN A 28 7.63 2.86 -1.28
N ILE A 29 7.11 1.72 -0.83
CA ILE A 29 5.67 1.44 -0.83
C ILE A 29 5.17 1.37 0.62
N TYR A 30 4.20 2.22 0.94
CA TYR A 30 3.64 2.36 2.29
C TYR A 30 2.17 1.98 2.34
N THR A 31 1.71 1.45 3.46
CA THR A 31 0.30 1.31 3.77
C THR A 31 0.07 1.31 5.29
N LEU A 32 -1.19 1.35 5.71
CA LEU A 32 -1.60 1.15 7.10
C LEU A 32 -1.77 -0.34 7.39
N LYS A 33 -1.51 -0.75 8.63
CA LYS A 33 -1.67 -2.15 9.03
C LYS A 33 -3.15 -2.57 8.98
N GLU A 34 -4.03 -1.62 9.28
CA GLU A 34 -5.47 -1.69 9.28
C GLU A 34 -6.01 -2.02 7.89
N VAL A 35 -5.47 -1.39 6.83
CA VAL A 35 -5.85 -1.66 5.44
C VAL A 35 -5.64 -3.12 5.09
N VAL A 36 -4.49 -3.70 5.48
CA VAL A 36 -4.20 -5.12 5.22
C VAL A 36 -5.06 -6.04 6.10
N ASN A 37 -5.30 -5.67 7.36
CA ASN A 37 -6.10 -6.46 8.29
C ASN A 37 -7.59 -6.52 7.92
N GLU A 38 -8.10 -5.48 7.26
CA GLU A 38 -9.48 -5.42 6.78
C GLU A 38 -9.73 -6.38 5.61
N ILE A 39 -8.71 -6.69 4.82
CA ILE A 39 -8.84 -7.60 3.65
C ILE A 39 -9.15 -9.02 4.13
N ARG A 40 -10.38 -9.49 3.83
CA ARG A 40 -10.88 -10.81 4.22
C ARG A 40 -10.84 -11.86 3.12
N ASP A 41 -10.79 -11.44 1.86
CA ASP A 41 -10.85 -12.39 0.76
C ASP A 41 -9.57 -13.24 0.66
N LYS A 42 -9.75 -14.54 0.42
CA LYS A 42 -8.64 -15.51 0.42
C LYS A 42 -7.62 -15.22 -0.69
N PRO A 43 -8.00 -14.91 -1.94
CA PRO A 43 -7.04 -14.61 -3.01
C PRO A 43 -6.10 -13.44 -2.69
N THR A 44 -6.62 -12.30 -2.25
CA THR A 44 -5.82 -11.12 -1.94
C THR A 44 -4.91 -11.37 -0.75
N ARG A 45 -5.41 -12.04 0.29
CA ARG A 45 -4.57 -12.44 1.45
C ARG A 45 -3.40 -13.34 1.06
N ARG A 46 -3.58 -14.27 0.13
CA ARG A 46 -2.48 -15.09 -0.39
C ARG A 46 -1.48 -14.23 -1.16
N SER A 47 -1.95 -13.31 -2.00
CA SER A 47 -1.09 -12.39 -2.75
C SER A 47 -0.24 -11.52 -1.81
N LEU A 48 -0.85 -10.98 -0.76
CA LEU A 48 -0.18 -10.14 0.25
C LEU A 48 0.92 -10.89 1.03
N ALA A 49 0.81 -12.21 1.16
CA ALA A 49 1.84 -13.03 1.81
C ALA A 49 3.10 -13.24 0.94
N PHE A 50 3.05 -12.92 -0.36
CA PHE A 50 4.11 -13.18 -1.33
C PHE A 50 4.35 -11.98 -2.27
N LEU A 51 4.40 -10.77 -1.72
CA LEU A 51 4.66 -9.56 -2.51
C LEU A 51 6.09 -9.56 -3.09
N PRO A 52 6.27 -9.13 -4.36
CA PRO A 52 7.60 -9.03 -4.98
C PRO A 52 8.36 -7.75 -4.57
N TYR A 53 7.89 -7.07 -3.53
CA TYR A 53 8.45 -5.82 -3.02
C TYR A 53 8.25 -5.73 -1.51
N GLN A 54 9.05 -4.88 -0.87
CA GLN A 54 8.89 -4.57 0.55
C GLN A 54 7.67 -3.66 0.76
N LEU A 55 6.78 -4.06 1.65
CA LEU A 55 5.65 -3.25 2.09
C LEU A 55 5.98 -2.64 3.46
N HIS A 56 6.04 -1.32 3.54
CA HIS A 56 6.29 -0.60 4.78
C HIS A 56 4.98 -0.22 5.47
N PHE A 57 4.79 -0.64 6.71
CA PHE A 57 3.69 -0.16 7.54
C PHE A 57 4.10 1.15 8.21
N LYS A 58 3.32 2.22 8.01
CA LYS A 58 3.61 3.53 8.58
C LYS A 58 2.33 4.28 8.95
N ASP A 59 2.19 4.59 10.22
CA ASP A 59 1.11 5.44 10.71
C ASP A 59 1.42 6.92 10.44
N PRO A 60 0.41 7.74 10.07
CA PRO A 60 0.57 9.17 9.99
C PRO A 60 0.77 9.73 11.40
N HIS A 61 1.57 10.79 11.52
CA HIS A 61 1.63 11.50 12.79
C HIS A 61 0.27 12.16 13.11
N PRO A 62 -0.19 12.16 14.37
CA PRO A 62 -1.51 12.67 14.75
C PRO A 62 -1.78 14.10 14.29
N GLU A 63 -0.77 14.98 14.25
CA GLU A 63 -0.89 16.36 13.79
C GLU A 63 -1.30 16.49 12.30
N HIS A 64 -1.10 15.44 11.52
CA HIS A 64 -1.48 15.40 10.10
C HIS A 64 -2.89 14.81 9.88
N VAL A 65 -3.55 14.32 10.93
CA VAL A 65 -4.89 13.74 10.86
C VAL A 65 -5.91 14.76 11.36
N ARG A 66 -6.83 15.16 10.50
CA ARG A 66 -7.95 16.04 10.86
C ARG A 66 -9.23 15.22 10.94
N HIS A 67 -9.81 15.13 12.12
CA HIS A 67 -11.17 14.61 12.31
C HIS A 67 -12.15 15.76 12.01
N GLY A 68 -13.11 15.53 11.11
CA GLY A 68 -14.19 16.50 10.88
C GLY A 68 -15.08 16.58 12.11
N ASN A 69 -15.42 17.81 12.54
CA ASN A 69 -16.52 18.07 13.47
C ASN A 69 -17.87 17.95 12.75
#